data_AF-A0A3M1RLC0-F1
#
_entry.id   AF-A0A3M1RLC0-F1
#
_cell.length_a   1.000
_cell.length_b   1.000
_cell.length_c   1.000
_cell.angle_alpha   90.00
_cell.angle_beta   90.00
_cell.angle_gamma   90.00
#
_symmetry.space_group_name_H-M   'P 1'
#
loop_
_entity.id
_entity.type
_entity.pdbx_description
1 polymer ?
#
loop_
_entity_poly.entity_id
_entity_poly.type
_entity_poly.pdbx_seq_one_letter_code
_entity_poly.pdbx_strand_id
1 'polypeptide(L)'
;EERLQETIPADEKGLLRFREKIRQWVHLATDPERAQGTVNFIARDREGNLCCGVSTSGWAWKYPGRLGDSPVIGAGNYADNRYGAAACTGRGEMAIRTAAARSLVLYLKMGMTLQEAATEVMREVESLVDPYHAALHLIAVDREGNHVAMSNRPGNRYVYWVEGMPEPCLAPREHFVL
;
A
#
# COMPACT_ATOMS: atom_id res chain seq x y z
N GLU A 1 27.51 -15.59 -1.11
CA GLU A 1 28.26 -15.04 -2.26
C GLU A 1 28.83 -16.14 -3.15
N GLU A 2 29.54 -17.13 -2.61
CA GLU A 2 30.17 -18.22 -3.39
C GLU A 2 29.21 -18.94 -4.34
N ARG A 3 28.05 -19.39 -3.84
CA ARG A 3 27.07 -20.14 -4.62
C ARG A 3 26.44 -19.35 -5.79
N LEU A 4 26.41 -18.02 -5.71
CA LEU A 4 25.90 -17.13 -6.76
C LEU A 4 26.94 -16.90 -7.86
N GLN A 5 28.24 -16.89 -7.50
CA GLN A 5 29.32 -16.72 -8.48
C GLN A 5 29.51 -17.94 -9.38
N GLU A 6 29.14 -19.13 -8.91
CA GLU A 6 29.25 -20.39 -9.66
C GLU A 6 28.15 -20.59 -10.70
N THR A 7 26.93 -20.07 -10.46
CA THR A 7 25.76 -20.30 -11.32
C THR A 7 25.48 -19.20 -12.35
N ILE A 8 26.17 -18.06 -12.28
CA ILE A 8 25.87 -16.91 -13.15
C ILE A 8 26.68 -16.98 -14.47
N PRO A 9 26.01 -16.81 -15.63
CA PRO A 9 26.66 -16.74 -16.95
C PRO A 9 27.84 -15.76 -16.99
N ALA A 10 28.90 -16.10 -17.72
CA ALA A 10 30.15 -15.36 -17.71
C ALA A 10 30.03 -13.90 -18.22
N ASP A 11 29.08 -13.65 -19.12
CA ASP A 11 28.71 -12.34 -19.65
C ASP A 11 27.96 -11.45 -18.64
N GLU A 12 27.32 -12.03 -17.63
CA GLU A 12 26.63 -11.30 -16.56
C GLU A 12 27.52 -11.02 -15.34
N LYS A 13 28.74 -11.56 -15.26
CA LYS A 13 29.63 -11.37 -14.12
C LYS A 13 30.03 -9.90 -13.89
N GLY A 14 30.10 -9.09 -14.96
CA GLY A 14 30.32 -7.64 -14.86
C GLY A 14 29.15 -6.89 -14.21
N LEU A 15 27.92 -7.39 -14.40
CA LEU A 15 26.71 -6.83 -13.79
C LEU A 15 26.61 -7.11 -12.30
N LEU A 16 27.23 -8.16 -11.75
CA LEU A 16 27.25 -8.41 -10.30
C LEU A 16 27.90 -7.26 -9.54
N ARG A 17 29.11 -6.83 -9.96
CA ARG A 17 29.81 -5.72 -9.29
C ARG A 17 29.03 -4.42 -9.39
N PHE A 18 28.34 -4.20 -10.52
CA PHE A 18 27.44 -3.06 -10.70
C PHE A 18 26.22 -3.16 -9.78
N ARG A 19 25.58 -4.32 -9.70
CA ARG A 19 24.43 -4.61 -8.82
C ARG A 19 24.80 -4.50 -7.34
N GLU A 20 25.96 -4.96 -6.91
CA GLU A 20 26.47 -4.84 -5.54
C GLU A 20 26.73 -3.38 -5.16
N LYS A 21 27.37 -2.61 -6.04
CA LYS A 21 27.54 -1.16 -5.83
C LYS A 21 26.20 -0.44 -5.78
N ILE A 22 25.30 -0.72 -6.73
CA ILE A 22 23.96 -0.11 -6.72
C ILE A 22 23.19 -0.50 -5.47
N ARG A 23 23.31 -1.73 -4.96
CA ARG A 23 22.62 -2.16 -3.74
C ARG A 23 22.95 -1.28 -2.53
N GLN A 24 24.21 -0.86 -2.40
CA GLN A 24 24.63 0.06 -1.33
C GLN A 24 24.01 1.45 -1.50
N TRP A 25 24.01 1.98 -2.73
CA TRP A 25 23.39 3.27 -3.05
C TRP A 25 21.86 3.22 -2.96
N VAL A 26 21.22 2.11 -3.33
CA VAL A 26 19.79 1.87 -3.16
C VAL A 26 19.46 1.90 -1.68
N HIS A 27 20.21 1.22 -0.82
CA HIS A 27 19.99 1.28 0.63
C HIS A 27 20.14 2.69 1.22
N LEU A 28 21.09 3.48 0.72
CA LEU A 28 21.29 4.88 1.14
C LEU A 28 20.22 5.84 0.59
N ALA A 29 19.70 5.57 -0.61
CA ALA A 29 18.73 6.42 -1.31
C ALA A 29 17.27 6.02 -1.08
N THR A 30 17.01 4.79 -0.62
CA THR A 30 15.73 4.36 -0.05
C THR A 30 15.64 4.81 1.40
N ASP A 31 15.78 6.11 1.62
CA ASP A 31 15.16 6.72 2.80
C ASP A 31 13.64 6.63 2.58
N PRO A 32 12.94 5.71 3.29
CA PRO A 32 11.52 5.49 3.07
C PRO A 32 10.68 6.71 3.47
N GLU A 33 11.23 7.63 4.26
CA GLU A 33 10.54 8.88 4.63
C GLU A 33 10.59 9.92 3.51
N ARG A 34 11.62 9.90 2.65
CA ARG A 34 11.81 10.88 1.57
C ARG A 34 11.33 10.41 0.20
N ALA A 35 11.33 9.11 -0.06
CA ALA A 35 10.89 8.56 -1.34
C ALA A 35 9.36 8.32 -1.37
N GLN A 36 8.59 9.40 -1.38
CA GLN A 36 7.12 9.35 -1.52
C GLN A 36 6.72 9.58 -2.98
N GLY A 37 5.74 8.81 -3.46
CA GLY A 37 5.28 8.93 -4.86
C GLY A 37 3.97 8.23 -5.19
N THR A 38 3.42 7.42 -4.28
CA THR A 38 2.09 6.84 -4.47
C THR A 38 1.02 7.78 -3.95
N VAL A 39 0.03 8.08 -4.78
CA VAL A 39 -1.20 8.78 -4.38
C VAL A 39 -2.39 7.87 -4.62
N ASN A 40 -3.39 7.96 -3.75
CA ASN A 40 -4.65 7.24 -3.90
C ASN A 40 -5.86 8.10 -3.57
N PHE A 41 -6.99 7.73 -4.16
CA PHE A 41 -8.28 8.38 -3.99
C PHE A 41 -9.37 7.32 -3.97
N ILE A 42 -10.35 7.49 -3.09
CA ILE A 42 -11.61 6.76 -3.09
C ILE A 42 -12.71 7.80 -3.11
N ALA A 43 -13.67 7.67 -4.02
CA ALA A 43 -14.82 8.55 -4.09
C ALA A 43 -16.11 7.74 -4.12
N ARG A 44 -17.17 8.34 -3.57
CA ARG A 44 -18.54 7.83 -3.60
C ARG A 44 -19.43 8.91 -4.21
N ASP A 45 -20.18 8.59 -5.26
CA ASP A 45 -21.10 9.54 -5.86
C ASP A 45 -22.47 9.58 -5.15
N ARG A 46 -23.40 10.41 -5.65
CA ARG A 46 -24.75 10.55 -5.08
C ARG A 46 -25.64 9.34 -5.31
N GLU A 47 -25.35 8.51 -6.30
CA GLU A 47 -26.07 7.25 -6.54
C GLU A 47 -25.52 6.11 -5.66
N GLY A 48 -24.43 6.38 -4.91
CA GLY A 48 -23.77 5.41 -4.05
C GLY A 48 -22.73 4.55 -4.78
N ASN A 49 -22.34 4.90 -6.01
CA ASN A 49 -21.27 4.20 -6.71
C ASN A 49 -19.91 4.57 -6.10
N LEU A 50 -19.08 3.57 -5.89
CA LEU A 50 -17.72 3.69 -5.39
C LEU A 50 -16.71 3.58 -6.53
N CYS A 51 -15.71 4.45 -6.52
CA CYS A 51 -14.54 4.34 -7.37
C CYS A 51 -13.26 4.46 -6.55
N CYS A 52 -12.21 3.78 -6.99
CA CYS A 52 -10.90 3.84 -6.39
C CYS A 52 -9.84 4.02 -7.48
N GLY A 53 -8.90 4.93 -7.25
CA GLY A 53 -7.78 5.20 -8.16
C GLY A 53 -6.48 5.29 -7.38
N VAL A 54 -5.43 4.64 -7.89
CA VAL A 54 -4.09 4.67 -7.30
C VAL A 54 -3.07 4.85 -8.42
N SER A 55 -2.10 5.75 -8.19
CA SER A 55 -1.02 6.01 -9.14
C SER A 55 0.30 6.14 -8.41
N THR A 56 1.37 5.66 -9.03
CA THR A 56 2.73 5.67 -8.45
C THR A 56 3.80 5.62 -9.53
N SER A 57 4.94 6.26 -9.27
CA SER A 57 6.19 5.99 -9.99
C SER A 57 6.90 4.74 -9.46
N GLY A 58 6.40 4.12 -8.39
CA GLY A 58 7.00 3.00 -7.67
C GLY A 58 8.14 3.44 -6.77
N TRP A 59 8.95 2.48 -6.34
CA TRP A 59 10.09 2.77 -5.46
C TRP A 59 11.21 3.48 -6.22
N ALA A 60 11.89 4.39 -5.53
CA ALA A 60 13.13 4.97 -6.04
C ALA A 60 14.13 3.85 -6.33
N TRP A 61 14.82 3.94 -7.47
CA TRP A 61 15.87 2.99 -7.88
C TRP A 61 15.41 1.52 -7.95
N LYS A 62 14.11 1.29 -8.17
CA LYS A 62 13.58 -0.06 -8.41
C LYS A 62 14.24 -0.70 -9.62
N TYR A 63 14.36 -2.03 -9.60
CA TYR A 63 14.79 -2.78 -10.78
C TYR A 63 13.89 -2.45 -11.98
N PRO A 64 14.45 -2.34 -13.20
CA PRO A 64 13.64 -2.19 -14.41
C PRO A 64 12.58 -3.29 -14.48
N GLY A 65 11.33 -2.89 -14.74
CA GLY A 65 10.18 -3.81 -14.75
C GLY A 65 9.61 -4.15 -13.38
N ARG A 66 10.17 -3.68 -12.26
CA ARG A 66 9.54 -3.87 -10.94
C ARG A 66 8.17 -3.22 -10.91
N LEU A 67 7.17 -4.04 -10.58
CA LEU A 67 5.78 -3.67 -10.42
C LEU A 67 5.39 -3.70 -8.94
N GLY A 68 4.71 -2.65 -8.48
CA GLY A 68 4.17 -2.56 -7.12
C GLY A 68 2.68 -2.90 -7.07
N ASP A 69 2.04 -2.61 -5.94
CA ASP A 69 0.64 -2.89 -5.67
C ASP A 69 -0.35 -2.00 -6.44
N SER A 70 0.03 -0.74 -6.71
CA SER A 70 -0.88 0.26 -7.28
C SER A 70 -1.64 -0.18 -8.54
N PRO A 71 -1.03 -0.83 -9.55
CA PRO A 71 -1.76 -1.32 -10.73
C PRO A 71 -2.43 -2.71 -10.54
N VAL A 72 -2.29 -3.34 -9.37
CA VAL A 72 -2.81 -4.69 -9.11
C VAL A 72 -4.14 -4.59 -8.39
N ILE A 73 -5.23 -4.91 -9.10
CA ILE A 73 -6.58 -4.94 -8.54
C ILE A 73 -6.65 -5.99 -7.42
N GLY A 74 -7.09 -5.53 -6.25
CA GLY A 74 -7.18 -6.32 -5.03
C GLY A 74 -5.96 -6.20 -4.12
N ALA A 75 -4.81 -5.71 -4.60
CA ALA A 75 -3.66 -5.42 -3.74
C ALA A 75 -3.65 -3.95 -3.34
N GLY A 76 -3.30 -3.06 -4.28
CA GLY A 76 -3.18 -1.63 -4.00
C GLY A 76 -4.51 -0.88 -4.09
N ASN A 77 -5.49 -1.43 -4.80
CA ASN A 77 -6.80 -0.81 -4.97
C ASN A 77 -7.89 -1.84 -5.22
N TYR A 78 -9.09 -1.60 -4.67
CA TYR A 78 -10.27 -2.41 -4.96
C TYR A 78 -11.54 -1.61 -4.64
N ALA A 79 -12.59 -1.75 -5.45
CA ALA A 79 -13.88 -1.12 -5.20
C ALA A 79 -15.03 -2.07 -5.57
N ASP A 80 -16.02 -2.16 -4.70
CA ASP A 80 -17.24 -2.95 -4.90
C ASP A 80 -18.42 -2.20 -4.28
N ASN A 81 -19.34 -1.69 -5.12
CA ASN A 81 -20.52 -0.93 -4.69
C ASN A 81 -21.37 -1.65 -3.63
N ARG A 82 -21.31 -2.98 -3.56
CA ARG A 82 -22.11 -3.77 -2.63
C ARG A 82 -21.60 -3.70 -1.19
N TYR A 83 -20.32 -3.33 -0.98
CA TYR A 83 -19.66 -3.47 0.31
C TYR A 83 -18.76 -2.28 0.66
N GLY A 84 -17.88 -1.87 -0.25
CA GLY A 84 -16.88 -0.85 0.04
C GLY A 84 -15.72 -0.80 -0.95
N ALA A 85 -14.77 0.08 -0.68
CA ALA A 85 -13.57 0.29 -1.44
C ALA A 85 -12.36 0.51 -0.52
N ALA A 86 -11.18 0.16 -1.00
CA ALA A 86 -9.93 0.22 -0.26
C ALA A 86 -8.76 0.57 -1.17
N ALA A 87 -7.78 1.30 -0.64
CA ALA A 87 -6.56 1.63 -1.34
C ALA A 87 -5.36 1.63 -0.39
N CYS A 88 -4.21 1.20 -0.92
CA CYS A 88 -2.96 1.17 -0.18
C CYS A 88 -1.91 2.12 -0.78
N THR A 89 -1.01 2.60 0.07
CA THR A 89 0.28 3.20 -0.33
C THR A 89 1.41 2.64 0.53
N GLY A 90 2.65 2.94 0.14
CA GLY A 90 3.85 2.48 0.85
C GLY A 90 4.38 1.17 0.28
N ARG A 91 4.48 0.14 1.12
CA ARG A 91 5.12 -1.13 0.74
C ARG A 91 4.23 -2.04 -0.11
N GLY A 92 4.27 -1.83 -1.41
CA GLY A 92 3.47 -2.59 -2.37
C GLY A 92 3.65 -4.11 -2.32
N GLU A 93 4.86 -4.60 -2.04
CA GLU A 93 5.09 -6.05 -1.90
C GLU A 93 4.25 -6.67 -0.78
N MET A 94 4.00 -5.95 0.34
CA MET A 94 3.16 -6.48 1.41
C MET A 94 1.68 -6.42 1.03
N ALA A 95 1.22 -5.32 0.42
CA ALA A 95 -0.15 -5.22 -0.09
C ALA A 95 -0.49 -6.32 -1.12
N ILE A 96 0.46 -6.67 -1.98
CA ILE A 96 0.31 -7.79 -2.94
C ILE A 96 0.20 -9.13 -2.20
N ARG A 97 1.08 -9.38 -1.23
CA ARG A 97 1.12 -10.66 -0.50
C ARG A 97 -0.14 -10.92 0.33
N THR A 98 -0.78 -9.88 0.85
CA THR A 98 -2.02 -9.99 1.65
C THR A 98 -3.29 -9.73 0.85
N ALA A 99 -3.18 -9.36 -0.43
CA ALA A 99 -4.30 -8.82 -1.21
C ALA A 99 -5.08 -7.75 -0.42
N ALA A 100 -4.35 -6.83 0.22
CA ALA A 100 -4.86 -5.95 1.28
C ALA A 100 -6.18 -5.26 0.94
N ALA A 101 -6.26 -4.60 -0.22
CA ALA A 101 -7.46 -3.88 -0.63
C ALA A 101 -8.67 -4.81 -0.83
N ARG A 102 -8.46 -5.99 -1.43
CA ARG A 102 -9.52 -6.99 -1.61
C ARG A 102 -9.94 -7.60 -0.28
N SER A 103 -8.99 -7.89 0.61
CA SER A 103 -9.23 -8.49 1.93
C SER A 103 -10.11 -7.57 2.78
N LEU A 104 -9.88 -6.25 2.77
CA LEU A 104 -10.76 -5.30 3.45
C LEU A 104 -12.23 -5.45 3.00
N VAL A 105 -12.46 -5.43 1.69
CA VAL A 105 -13.81 -5.55 1.12
C VAL A 105 -14.39 -6.95 1.36
N LEU A 106 -13.54 -7.98 1.48
CA LEU A 106 -13.97 -9.32 1.85
C LEU A 106 -14.47 -9.38 3.30
N TYR A 107 -13.78 -8.72 4.23
CA TYR A 107 -14.17 -8.63 5.63
C TYR A 107 -15.48 -7.87 5.82
N LEU A 108 -15.66 -6.76 5.10
CA LEU A 108 -16.96 -6.08 5.04
C LEU A 108 -18.06 -7.02 4.55
N LYS A 109 -17.80 -7.78 3.47
CA LYS A 109 -18.74 -8.79 2.97
C LYS A 109 -19.06 -9.89 3.99
N MET A 110 -18.12 -10.24 4.85
CA MET A 110 -18.30 -11.23 5.92
C MET A 110 -19.02 -10.67 7.15
N GLY A 111 -19.37 -9.38 7.15
CA GLY A 111 -20.14 -8.74 8.22
C GLY A 111 -19.31 -8.04 9.29
N MET A 112 -18.00 -7.89 9.09
CA MET A 112 -17.17 -7.05 9.96
C MET A 112 -17.51 -5.57 9.75
N THR A 113 -17.38 -4.76 10.80
CA THR A 113 -17.42 -3.31 10.67
C THR A 113 -16.19 -2.79 9.90
N LEU A 114 -16.26 -1.57 9.39
CA LEU A 114 -15.14 -0.95 8.68
C LEU A 114 -13.86 -0.87 9.51
N GLN A 115 -13.99 -0.58 10.80
CA GLN A 115 -12.86 -0.52 11.74
C GLN A 115 -12.22 -1.90 11.97
N GLU A 116 -13.04 -2.92 12.22
CA GLU A 116 -12.58 -4.30 12.41
C GLU A 116 -11.89 -4.81 11.15
N ALA A 117 -12.49 -4.59 9.98
CA ALA A 117 -11.94 -5.00 8.69
C ALA A 117 -10.57 -4.35 8.41
N ALA A 118 -10.43 -3.05 8.67
CA ALA A 118 -9.16 -2.34 8.51
C ALA A 118 -8.10 -2.85 9.50
N THR A 119 -8.49 -3.08 10.75
CA THR A 119 -7.60 -3.62 11.79
C THR A 119 -7.10 -5.02 11.42
N GLU A 120 -7.97 -5.88 10.88
CA GLU A 120 -7.58 -7.24 10.46
C GLU A 120 -6.60 -7.22 9.28
N VAL A 121 -6.82 -6.34 8.29
CA VAL A 121 -5.89 -6.17 7.17
C VAL A 121 -4.51 -5.71 7.66
N MET A 122 -4.46 -4.74 8.58
CA MET A 122 -3.19 -4.27 9.14
C MET A 122 -2.50 -5.36 9.96
N ARG A 123 -3.26 -6.17 10.71
CA ARG A 123 -2.73 -7.33 11.45
C ARG A 123 -2.11 -8.35 10.51
N GLU A 124 -2.76 -8.68 9.40
CA GLU A 124 -2.21 -9.59 8.40
C GLU A 124 -0.92 -9.06 7.80
N VAL A 125 -0.87 -7.77 7.45
CA VAL A 125 0.34 -7.15 6.91
C VAL A 125 1.49 -7.24 7.91
N GLU A 126 1.25 -6.92 9.18
CA GLU A 126 2.28 -7.01 10.23
C GLU A 126 2.67 -8.46 10.58
N SER A 127 1.81 -9.44 10.32
CA SER A 127 2.14 -10.85 10.49
C SER A 127 3.19 -11.36 9.50
N LEU A 128 3.40 -10.63 8.39
CA LEU A 128 4.39 -10.99 7.39
C LEU A 128 5.78 -10.53 7.81
N VAL A 129 6.77 -11.42 7.68
CA VAL A 129 8.18 -11.04 7.82
C VAL A 129 8.54 -10.05 6.71
N ASP A 130 8.89 -8.84 7.11
CA ASP A 130 9.44 -7.79 6.25
C ASP A 130 10.77 -7.25 6.82
N PRO A 131 11.93 -7.63 6.25
CA PRO A 131 13.23 -7.25 6.78
C PRO A 131 13.56 -5.75 6.65
N TYR A 132 12.73 -4.97 5.96
CA TYR A 132 12.92 -3.51 5.88
C TYR A 132 11.83 -2.71 6.60
N HIS A 133 10.88 -3.40 7.25
CA HIS A 133 9.81 -2.83 8.08
C HIS A 133 9.17 -1.58 7.45
N ALA A 134 8.93 -1.55 6.14
CA ALA A 134 8.57 -0.28 5.52
C ALA A 134 7.10 0.09 5.82
N ALA A 135 6.79 1.38 5.68
CA ALA A 135 5.44 1.87 5.93
C ALA A 135 4.43 1.25 4.95
N LEU A 136 3.28 0.86 5.46
CA LEU A 136 2.08 0.57 4.69
C LEU A 136 0.94 1.41 5.25
N HIS A 137 0.22 2.05 4.35
CA HIS A 137 -0.92 2.89 4.70
C HIS A 137 -2.15 2.39 3.96
N LEU A 138 -3.26 2.29 4.69
CA LEU A 138 -4.56 1.87 4.17
C LEU A 138 -5.53 3.05 4.29
N ILE A 139 -6.31 3.29 3.24
CA ILE A 139 -7.56 4.06 3.33
C ILE A 139 -8.70 3.18 2.84
N ALA A 140 -9.88 3.34 3.44
CA ALA A 140 -11.07 2.60 3.04
C ALA A 140 -12.34 3.41 3.26
N VAL A 141 -13.36 3.08 2.46
CA VAL A 141 -14.70 3.64 2.53
C VAL A 141 -15.70 2.49 2.40
N ASP A 142 -16.69 2.39 3.28
CA ASP A 142 -17.78 1.41 3.13
C ASP A 142 -18.91 1.95 2.21
N ARG A 143 -19.88 1.11 1.86
CA ARG A 143 -21.00 1.51 0.98
C ARG A 143 -21.88 2.62 1.58
N GLU A 144 -21.93 2.71 2.90
CA GLU A 144 -22.64 3.74 3.66
C GLU A 144 -21.91 5.10 3.61
N GLY A 145 -20.64 5.12 3.20
CA GLY A 145 -19.82 6.32 3.10
C GLY A 145 -19.00 6.63 4.35
N ASN A 146 -18.96 5.72 5.33
CA ASN A 146 -18.02 5.83 6.43
C ASN A 146 -16.61 5.57 5.91
N HIS A 147 -15.61 6.20 6.53
CA HIS A 147 -14.22 6.12 6.10
C HIS A 147 -13.29 5.80 7.27
N VAL A 148 -12.19 5.10 6.97
CA VAL A 148 -11.12 4.81 7.91
C VAL A 148 -9.76 4.92 7.22
N ALA A 149 -8.74 5.31 7.96
CA ALA A 149 -7.38 5.31 7.48
C ALA A 149 -6.42 4.81 8.56
N MET A 150 -5.63 3.78 8.24
CA MET A 150 -4.67 3.17 9.16
C MET A 150 -3.26 3.20 8.58
N SER A 151 -2.28 3.07 9.46
CA SER A 151 -0.86 3.04 9.13
C SER A 151 -0.09 2.21 10.17
N ASN A 152 0.86 1.40 9.74
CA ASN A 152 1.82 0.74 10.65
C ASN A 152 2.98 1.66 11.05
N ARG A 153 2.94 2.92 10.62
CA ARG A 153 3.88 3.98 11.01
C ARG A 153 3.14 5.17 11.62
N PRO A 154 3.65 5.76 12.72
CA PRO A 154 3.01 6.91 13.35
C PRO A 154 3.16 8.18 12.49
N GLY A 155 2.39 9.22 12.80
CA GLY A 155 2.57 10.57 12.24
C GLY A 155 2.02 10.80 10.83
N ASN A 156 1.40 9.79 10.21
CA ASN A 156 0.84 9.92 8.86
C ASN A 156 -0.59 10.50 8.89
N ARG A 157 -0.97 11.20 7.82
CA ARG A 157 -2.28 11.86 7.70
C ARG A 157 -3.00 11.43 6.42
N TYR A 158 -4.29 11.71 6.35
CA TYR A 158 -5.10 11.57 5.13
C TYR A 158 -6.12 12.71 5.06
N VAL A 159 -6.63 12.94 3.86
CA VAL A 159 -7.67 13.95 3.62
C VAL A 159 -8.98 13.24 3.34
N TYR A 160 -10.07 13.75 3.91
CA TYR A 160 -11.42 13.35 3.54
C TYR A 160 -12.29 14.59 3.34
N TRP A 161 -13.34 14.42 2.52
CA TRP A 161 -14.33 15.46 2.29
C TRP A 161 -15.68 14.79 2.09
N VAL A 162 -16.59 15.01 3.04
CA VAL A 162 -17.95 14.45 3.00
C VAL A 162 -18.99 15.55 2.77
N GLU A 163 -20.16 15.16 2.30
CA GLU A 163 -21.26 16.08 2.02
C GLU A 163 -21.63 16.92 3.27
N GLY A 164 -21.87 18.21 3.06
CA GLY A 164 -22.14 19.17 4.14
C GLY A 164 -20.91 19.86 4.73
N MET A 165 -19.70 19.40 4.42
CA MET A 165 -18.47 20.09 4.84
C MET A 165 -18.11 21.24 3.90
N PRO A 166 -17.78 22.44 4.42
CA PRO A 166 -17.40 23.58 3.58
C PRO A 166 -16.01 23.44 2.95
N GLU A 167 -15.14 22.63 3.54
CA GLU A 167 -13.76 22.41 3.10
C GLU A 167 -13.28 20.98 3.45
N PRO A 168 -12.27 20.44 2.75
CA PRO A 168 -11.70 19.13 3.08
C PRO A 168 -11.00 19.14 4.45
N CYS A 169 -11.11 18.03 5.18
CA CYS A 169 -10.47 17.86 6.49
C CYS A 169 -9.22 16.99 6.38
N LEU A 170 -8.15 17.41 7.06
CA LEU A 170 -6.90 16.66 7.17
C LEU A 170 -6.83 15.98 8.55
N ALA A 171 -7.01 14.66 8.57
CA ALA A 171 -7.06 13.86 9.79
C ALA A 171 -5.82 12.95 9.95
N PRO A 172 -5.47 12.55 11.19
CA PRO A 172 -4.44 11.54 11.41
C PRO A 172 -4.91 10.18 10.88
N ARG A 173 -3.95 9.37 10.41
CA ARG A 173 -4.15 7.93 10.25
C ARG A 173 -4.00 7.27 11.61
N GLU A 174 -4.86 6.31 11.90
CA GLU A 174 -4.73 5.49 13.10
C GLU A 174 -3.45 4.66 13.02
N HIS A 175 -2.65 4.73 14.08
CA HIS A 175 -1.43 3.97 14.18
C HIS A 175 -1.75 2.56 14.67
N PHE A 176 -1.56 1.58 13.79
CA PHE A 176 -1.73 0.18 14.11
C PHE A 176 -0.48 -0.33 14.87
N VAL A 177 -0.72 -0.99 15.99
CA VAL A 177 0.29 -1.65 16.82
C VAL A 177 -0.24 -3.04 17.17
N LEU A 178 0.58 -4.08 16.95
CA LEU A 178 0.26 -5.46 17.32
C LEU A 178 0.21 -5.68 18.83
#